data_AF-A0A8J2SC18-F1
#
_entry.id   AF-A0A8J2SC18-F1
#
_cell.length_a   1.000
_cell.length_b   1.000
_cell.length_c   1.000
_cell.angle_alpha   90.00
_cell.angle_beta   90.00
_cell.angle_gamma   90.00
#
_symmetry.space_group_name_H-M   'P 1'
#
loop_
_entity.id
_entity.type
_entity.pdbx_description
1 polymer ?
#
loop_
_entity_poly.entity_id
_entity_poly.type
_entity_poly.pdbx_seq_one_letter_code
_entity_poly.pdbx_strand_id
1 'polypeptide(L)'
;MATYSRQLLSRHKTTATYGGQEEGRESMLKVFPPRPNKMWETFHIVAYESYEKPGQYGDAQQTIQRFTDLEGAHAATVAKLNKGDKVRLEWDHNYVTRSENGGGESKYPERVITALEPVA
;
A
#
# COMPACT_ATOMS: atom_id res chain seq x y z
N MET A 1 7.61 -20.69 -16.56
CA MET A 1 6.62 -19.67 -16.13
C MET A 1 6.70 -19.57 -14.62
N ALA A 2 6.54 -18.36 -14.05
CA ALA A 2 6.51 -18.20 -12.60
C ALA A 2 5.08 -18.37 -12.09
N THR A 3 4.91 -19.07 -10.98
CA THR A 3 3.62 -19.26 -10.30
C THR A 3 3.56 -18.33 -9.10
N TYR A 4 2.40 -17.72 -8.86
CA TYR A 4 2.18 -16.81 -7.74
C TYR A 4 1.12 -17.37 -6.80
N SER A 5 1.44 -17.44 -5.51
CA SER A 5 0.49 -17.71 -4.43
C SER A 5 0.39 -16.48 -3.53
N ARG A 6 -0.82 -16.19 -3.05
CA ARG A 6 -1.11 -15.06 -2.16
C ARG A 6 -1.84 -15.55 -0.93
N GLN A 7 -1.31 -15.24 0.24
CA GLN A 7 -1.95 -15.51 1.52
C GLN A 7 -2.33 -14.18 2.18
N LEU A 8 -3.62 -13.99 2.46
CA LEU A 8 -4.10 -12.81 3.18
C LEU A 8 -3.58 -12.84 4.63
N LEU A 9 -2.89 -11.79 5.04
CA LEU A 9 -2.39 -11.59 6.40
C LEU A 9 -3.27 -10.63 7.20
N SER A 10 -3.68 -9.52 6.59
CA SER A 10 -4.64 -8.59 7.17
C SER A 10 -5.43 -7.86 6.10
N ARG A 11 -6.68 -7.54 6.39
CA ARG A 11 -7.57 -6.73 5.56
C ARG A 11 -8.00 -5.50 6.34
N HIS A 12 -7.91 -4.36 5.69
CA HIS A 12 -8.19 -3.06 6.29
C HIS A 12 -9.26 -2.37 5.46
N LYS A 13 -10.35 -1.97 6.11
CA LYS A 13 -11.37 -1.11 5.54
C LYS A 13 -11.49 0.14 6.37
N THR A 14 -11.23 1.29 5.76
CA THR A 14 -11.05 2.53 6.49
C THR A 14 -11.68 3.70 5.77
N THR A 15 -12.08 4.70 6.56
CA THR A 15 -12.20 6.07 6.10
C THR A 15 -10.90 6.78 6.43
N ALA A 16 -10.31 7.46 5.46
CA ALA A 16 -9.05 8.18 5.59
C ALA A 16 -9.14 9.58 4.98
N THR A 17 -8.24 10.46 5.40
CA THR A 17 -8.04 11.79 4.81
C THR A 17 -6.77 11.77 3.98
N TYR A 18 -6.84 12.21 2.73
CA TYR A 18 -5.68 12.32 1.86
C TYR A 18 -4.72 13.42 2.35
N GLY A 19 -3.49 13.03 2.67
CA GLY A 19 -2.43 13.90 3.20
C GLY A 19 -1.59 14.59 2.13
N GLY A 20 -1.75 14.18 0.86
CA GLY A 20 -0.90 14.61 -0.25
C GLY A 20 0.29 13.68 -0.47
N GLN A 21 1.11 14.07 -1.44
CA GLN A 21 2.34 13.37 -1.79
C GLN A 21 3.50 13.89 -0.91
N GLU A 22 4.19 12.97 -0.24
CA GLU A 22 5.34 13.25 0.62
C GLU A 22 6.60 12.57 0.07
N GLU A 23 7.75 13.24 0.19
CA GLU A 23 9.03 12.59 -0.09
C GLU A 23 9.32 11.51 0.96
N GLY A 24 9.68 10.32 0.47
CA GLY A 24 10.19 9.24 1.29
C GLY A 24 11.58 9.56 1.85
N ARG A 25 12.10 8.63 2.66
CA ARG A 25 13.42 8.78 3.25
C ARG A 25 14.52 8.75 2.19
N GLU A 26 15.60 9.49 2.47
CA GLU A 26 16.81 9.49 1.66
C GLU A 26 17.37 8.07 1.48
N SER A 27 17.80 7.77 0.24
CA SER A 27 18.48 6.52 -0.06
C SER A 27 19.82 6.45 0.68
N MET A 28 19.92 5.57 1.67
CA MET A 28 21.16 5.30 2.40
C MET A 28 22.23 4.54 1.56
N LEU A 29 21.92 4.18 0.32
CA LEU A 29 22.86 3.51 -0.59
C LEU A 29 23.90 4.51 -1.12
N LYS A 30 25.19 4.14 -1.02
CA LYS A 30 26.31 4.94 -1.56
C LYS A 30 26.44 4.79 -3.09
N VAL A 31 25.45 5.27 -3.83
CA VAL A 31 25.42 5.27 -5.30
C VAL A 31 25.57 6.71 -5.81
N PHE A 32 26.41 6.93 -6.83
CA PHE A 32 26.60 8.24 -7.46
C PHE A 32 26.20 8.21 -8.95
N PRO A 33 25.35 9.14 -9.42
CA PRO A 33 24.65 10.17 -8.65
C PRO A 33 23.62 9.56 -7.66
N PRO A 34 23.29 10.27 -6.57
CA PRO A 34 22.25 9.82 -5.64
C PRO A 34 20.95 9.56 -6.36
N ARG A 35 20.28 8.46 -6.03
CA ARG A 35 18.95 8.17 -6.57
C ARG A 35 17.93 9.11 -5.90
N PRO A 36 16.99 9.68 -6.66
CA PRO A 36 15.95 10.52 -6.08
C PRO A 36 15.09 9.72 -5.09
N ASN A 37 14.56 10.42 -4.10
CA ASN A 37 13.64 9.84 -3.11
C ASN A 37 12.37 9.35 -3.81
N LYS A 38 11.84 8.22 -3.35
CA LYS A 38 10.51 7.80 -3.77
C LYS A 38 9.47 8.77 -3.23
N MET A 39 8.46 9.09 -4.03
CA MET A 39 7.29 9.86 -3.60
C MET A 39 6.20 8.93 -3.08
N TRP A 40 5.58 9.31 -1.96
CA TRP A 40 4.64 8.48 -1.22
C TRP A 40 3.30 9.21 -1.12
N GLU A 41 2.24 8.55 -1.56
CA GLU A 41 0.87 9.02 -1.35
C GLU A 41 0.45 8.69 0.08
N THR A 42 0.19 9.73 0.87
CA THR A 42 -0.03 9.60 2.31
C THR A 42 -1.51 9.72 2.65
N PHE A 43 -2.03 8.79 3.46
CA PHE A 43 -3.41 8.75 3.92
C PHE A 43 -3.44 8.69 5.45
N HIS A 44 -4.16 9.63 6.06
CA HIS A 44 -4.36 9.69 7.51
C HIS A 44 -5.64 8.94 7.84
N ILE A 45 -5.53 7.81 8.52
CA ILE A 45 -6.67 6.96 8.83
C ILE A 45 -7.52 7.63 9.91
N VAL A 46 -8.76 7.96 9.58
CA VAL A 46 -9.72 8.60 10.48
C VAL A 46 -10.45 7.55 11.31
N ALA A 47 -10.91 6.48 10.67
CA ALA A 47 -11.63 5.40 11.33
C ALA A 47 -11.47 4.08 10.58
N TYR A 48 -11.46 2.98 11.34
CA TYR A 48 -11.59 1.63 10.81
C TYR A 48 -13.06 1.24 10.76
N GLU A 49 -13.55 0.91 9.58
CA GLU A 49 -14.89 0.34 9.37
C GLU A 49 -14.87 -1.16 9.62
N SER A 50 -13.82 -1.83 9.14
CA SER A 50 -13.56 -3.24 9.39
C SER A 50 -12.07 -3.52 9.39
N TYR A 51 -11.68 -4.49 10.21
CA TYR A 51 -10.31 -4.96 10.29
C TYR A 51 -10.30 -6.46 10.57
N GLU A 52 -9.69 -7.22 9.68
CA GLU A 52 -9.57 -8.66 9.80
C GLU A 52 -8.09 -9.03 9.82
N LYS A 53 -7.69 -9.81 10.82
CA LYS A 53 -6.35 -10.36 10.92
C LYS A 53 -6.45 -11.85 11.31
N PRO A 54 -6.56 -12.76 10.34
CA PRO A 54 -6.85 -14.17 10.60
C PRO A 54 -5.70 -14.92 11.29
N GLY A 55 -4.48 -14.40 11.25
CA GLY A 55 -3.30 -15.05 11.82
C GLY A 55 -2.46 -14.12 12.70
N GLN A 56 -1.31 -14.63 13.14
CA GLN A 56 -0.36 -13.84 13.95
C GLN A 56 0.32 -12.72 13.15
N TYR A 57 0.56 -12.97 11.86
CA TYR A 57 1.23 -12.05 10.95
C TYR A 57 0.24 -11.14 10.24
N GLY A 58 0.70 -9.99 9.75
CA GLY A 58 -0.13 -8.95 9.15
C GLY A 58 0.00 -7.62 9.89
N ASP A 59 -0.37 -6.55 9.20
CA ASP A 59 -0.24 -5.20 9.75
C ASP A 59 -1.29 -4.99 10.82
N ALA A 60 -0.88 -4.35 11.93
CA ALA A 60 -1.83 -3.84 12.90
C ALA A 60 -2.60 -2.63 12.31
N GLN A 61 -3.65 -2.21 13.00
CA GLN A 61 -4.30 -0.94 12.69
C GLN A 61 -3.27 0.21 12.77
N GLN A 62 -3.28 1.05 11.74
CA GLN A 62 -2.39 2.20 11.58
C GLN A 62 -3.16 3.51 11.58
N THR A 63 -2.49 4.57 12.01
CA THR A 63 -2.99 5.95 11.93
C THR A 63 -2.61 6.63 10.62
N ILE A 64 -1.54 6.19 9.97
CA ILE A 64 -1.07 6.71 8.69
C ILE A 64 -0.70 5.52 7.82
N GLN A 65 -1.32 5.44 6.65
CA GLN A 65 -0.98 4.45 5.63
C GLN A 65 -0.39 5.20 4.43
N ARG A 66 0.66 4.64 3.85
CA ARG A 66 1.32 5.23 2.67
C ARG A 66 1.47 4.20 1.56
N PHE A 67 1.34 4.66 0.32
CA PHE A 67 1.51 3.84 -0.86
C PHE A 67 2.47 4.53 -1.83
N THR A 68 3.27 3.73 -2.53
CA THR A 68 4.10 4.19 -3.64
C THR A 68 3.62 3.50 -4.91
N ASP A 69 4.00 4.04 -6.06
CA ASP A 69 3.84 3.36 -7.35
C ASP A 69 2.37 2.95 -7.61
N LEU A 70 1.41 3.85 -7.29
CA LEU A 70 0.00 3.63 -7.62
C LEU A 70 -0.19 3.60 -9.13
N GLU A 71 -0.96 2.64 -9.62
CA GLU A 71 -1.22 2.47 -11.05
C GLU A 71 -2.73 2.47 -11.37
N GLY A 72 -3.04 2.65 -12.66
CA GLY A 72 -4.39 2.51 -13.18
C GLY A 72 -5.42 3.44 -12.53
N ALA A 73 -6.53 2.85 -12.11
CA ALA A 73 -7.66 3.60 -11.54
C ALA A 73 -7.30 4.32 -10.24
N HIS A 74 -6.47 3.72 -9.38
CA HIS A 74 -6.09 4.34 -8.11
C HIS A 74 -5.23 5.59 -8.32
N ALA A 75 -4.29 5.55 -9.26
CA ALA A 75 -3.50 6.71 -9.66
C ALA A 75 -4.39 7.85 -10.19
N ALA A 76 -5.37 7.51 -11.04
CA ALA A 76 -6.32 8.48 -11.58
C ALA A 76 -7.24 9.08 -10.51
N THR A 77 -7.61 8.31 -9.48
CA THR A 77 -8.36 8.82 -8.33
C THR A 77 -7.50 9.79 -7.52
N VAL A 78 -6.28 9.39 -7.13
CA VAL A 78 -5.38 10.25 -6.32
C VAL A 78 -5.06 11.55 -7.03
N ALA A 79 -4.85 11.52 -8.35
CA ALA A 79 -4.58 12.72 -9.15
C ALA A 79 -5.70 13.78 -9.10
N LYS A 80 -6.92 13.40 -8.69
CA LYS A 80 -8.07 14.31 -8.55
C LYS A 80 -8.32 14.75 -7.10
N LEU A 81 -7.64 14.15 -6.13
CA LEU A 81 -7.82 14.47 -4.72
C LEU A 81 -6.98 15.68 -4.33
N ASN A 82 -7.56 16.55 -3.53
CA ASN A 82 -6.85 17.60 -2.82
C ASN A 82 -6.49 17.13 -1.42
N LYS A 83 -5.41 17.69 -0.87
CA LYS A 83 -5.04 17.47 0.53
C LYS A 83 -6.21 17.87 1.43
N GLY A 84 -6.64 16.96 2.30
CA GLY A 84 -7.79 17.14 3.18
C GLY A 84 -9.06 16.41 2.71
N ASP A 85 -9.11 15.93 1.47
CA ASP A 85 -10.25 15.16 0.97
C ASP A 85 -10.40 13.84 1.71
N LYS A 86 -11.64 13.48 2.03
CA LYS A 86 -11.96 12.18 2.64
C LYS A 86 -12.10 11.12 1.58
N VAL A 87 -11.58 9.94 1.87
CA VAL A 87 -11.65 8.78 1.00
C VAL A 87 -11.99 7.54 1.79
N ARG A 88 -12.70 6.63 1.15
CA ARG A 88 -12.77 5.24 1.55
C ARG A 88 -11.53 4.56 1.00
N LEU A 89 -10.72 4.02 1.89
CA LEU A 89 -9.47 3.35 1.59
C LEU A 89 -9.54 1.92 2.14
N GLU A 90 -9.46 0.95 1.24
CA GLU A 90 -9.37 -0.47 1.57
C GLU A 90 -8.11 -1.08 0.98
N TRP A 91 -7.43 -1.92 1.76
CA TRP A 91 -6.29 -2.67 1.27
C TRP A 91 -6.14 -4.02 1.97
N ASP A 92 -5.54 -4.96 1.23
CA ASP A 92 -5.15 -6.27 1.72
C ASP A 92 -3.62 -6.32 1.85
N HIS A 93 -3.13 -6.71 3.02
CA HIS A 93 -1.75 -7.12 3.22
C HIS A 93 -1.65 -8.62 2.93
N ASN A 94 -1.00 -8.94 1.81
CA ASN A 94 -0.79 -10.30 1.36
C ASN A 94 0.67 -10.72 1.53
N TYR A 95 0.90 -11.98 1.89
CA TYR A 95 2.19 -12.62 1.72
C TYR A 95 2.23 -13.29 0.35
N VAL A 96 3.05 -12.75 -0.56
CA VAL A 96 3.15 -13.24 -1.93
C VAL A 96 4.34 -14.17 -2.02
N THR A 97 4.10 -15.34 -2.60
CA THR A 97 5.13 -16.32 -2.93
C THR A 97 5.20 -16.44 -4.45
N ARG A 98 6.38 -16.15 -5.02
CA ARG A 98 6.70 -16.32 -6.43
C ARG A 98 7.62 -17.53 -6.57
N SER A 99 7.16 -18.56 -7.25
CA SER A 99 7.91 -19.79 -7.51
C SER A 99 8.29 -19.86 -8.98
N GLU A 100 9.56 -20.09 -9.28
CA GLU A 100 10.06 -20.29 -10.63
C GLU A 100 10.22 -21.79 -10.93
N ASN A 101 9.92 -22.21 -12.16
CA ASN A 101 10.01 -23.62 -12.58
C ASN A 101 11.41 -24.25 -12.42
N GLY A 102 12.46 -23.44 -12.22
CA GLY A 102 13.84 -23.89 -11.95
C GLY A 102 14.17 -24.08 -10.46
N GLY A 103 13.19 -24.01 -9.56
CA GLY A 103 13.34 -24.26 -8.12
C GLY A 103 13.59 -23.02 -7.24
N GLY A 104 13.69 -21.83 -7.84
CA GLY A 104 13.79 -20.57 -7.10
C GLY A 104 12.45 -20.16 -6.50
N GLU A 105 12.45 -19.72 -5.24
CA GLU A 105 11.28 -19.16 -4.57
C GLU A 105 11.64 -17.82 -3.94
N SER A 106 10.83 -16.78 -4.21
CA SER A 106 10.92 -15.50 -3.49
C SER A 106 9.61 -15.19 -2.80
N LYS A 107 9.70 -14.64 -1.59
CA LYS A 107 8.54 -14.30 -0.77
C LYS A 107 8.64 -12.88 -0.27
N TYR A 108 7.55 -12.14 -0.34
CA TYR A 108 7.52 -10.74 0.05
C TYR A 108 6.12 -10.30 0.47
N PRO A 109 6.01 -9.32 1.39
CA PRO A 109 4.75 -8.69 1.71
C PRO A 109 4.33 -7.74 0.58
N GLU A 110 3.05 -7.75 0.25
CA GLU A 110 2.42 -6.86 -0.73
C GLU A 110 1.20 -6.21 -0.10
N ARG A 111 1.01 -4.90 -0.31
CA ARG A 111 -0.16 -4.16 0.17
C ARG A 111 -0.95 -3.70 -1.04
N VAL A 112 -2.03 -4.40 -1.35
CA VAL A 112 -2.83 -4.15 -2.54
C VAL A 112 -4.04 -3.33 -2.14
N ILE A 113 -4.19 -2.14 -2.72
CA ILE A 113 -5.42 -1.36 -2.59
C ILE A 113 -6.53 -2.11 -3.30
N THR A 114 -7.62 -2.39 -2.59
CA THR A 114 -8.80 -3.07 -3.11
C THR A 114 -9.93 -2.09 -3.40
N ALA A 115 -9.97 -0.95 -2.71
CA ALA A 115 -10.85 0.17 -3.02
C ALA A 115 -10.20 1.50 -2.63
N LEU A 116 -10.38 2.51 -3.50
CA LEU A 116 -10.00 3.88 -3.24
C LEU A 116 -11.01 4.82 -3.90
N GLU A 117 -11.89 5.39 -3.09
CA GLU A 117 -13.04 6.15 -3.55
C GLU A 117 -13.19 7.43 -2.72
N PRO A 118 -13.45 8.61 -3.32
CA PRO A 118 -13.78 9.81 -2.57
C PRO A 118 -15.07 9.65 -1.76
N VAL A 119 -15.10 10.21 -0.55
CA VAL A 119 -16.30 10.30 0.29
C VAL A 119 -16.83 11.72 0.18
N ALA A 120 -18.10 11.85 -0.25
CA ALA A 120 -18.78 13.13 -0.43
C ALA A 120 -19.01 13.89 0.88
#